data_AF-J4TDF6-F1
#
_entry.id   AF-J4TDF6-F1
#
_cell.length_a   1.000
_cell.length_b   1.000
_cell.length_c   1.000
_cell.angle_alpha   90.00
_cell.angle_beta   90.00
_cell.angle_gamma   90.00
#
_symmetry.space_group_name_H-M   'P 1'
#
loop_
_entity.id
_entity.type
_entity.pdbx_description
1 polymer ?
#
loop_
_entity_poly.entity_id
_entity_poly.type
_entity_poly.pdbx_seq_one_letter_code
_entity_poly.pdbx_strand_id
1 'polypeptide(L)'
;MKPLFLFRLILDMLAIGLLLAGFAYDWFGNRPHEIIGTLMFGLLISHNLFNRRWYGMVAKGWREPRRVFSKTITLCLLLMMVGLLATSVIISQTVFDFLSLRSTFTVRQVHTLLAYLVLLIAALHVGLQWSMIMRAVGQALHVKTGTRVQTMALRGLACLIAVYGVHSLFVLDIGLKLRMETTFRFWDFEAAAIEFILRHTAIIVLCAMIAHYSLKLLSLHKRDRRSPGTTE
;
A
#
# COMPACT_ATOMS: atom_id res chain seq x y z
N MET A 1 -11.17 19.91 -6.30
CA MET A 1 -11.62 18.68 -5.59
C MET A 1 -12.07 19.07 -4.20
N LYS A 2 -12.98 18.35 -3.52
CA LYS A 2 -13.30 18.73 -2.12
C LYS A 2 -12.04 18.56 -1.26
N PRO A 3 -11.67 19.53 -0.42
CA PRO A 3 -10.38 19.55 0.28
C PRO A 3 -10.17 18.31 1.15
N LEU A 4 -11.26 17.79 1.74
CA LEU A 4 -11.24 16.58 2.57
C LEU A 4 -10.76 15.32 1.84
N PHE A 5 -11.04 15.18 0.54
CA PHE A 5 -10.59 14.01 -0.23
C PHE A 5 -9.12 14.10 -0.61
N LEU A 6 -8.65 15.30 -0.96
CA LEU A 6 -7.24 15.53 -1.25
C LEU A 6 -6.39 15.27 -0.01
N PHE A 7 -6.85 15.73 1.15
CA PHE A 7 -6.16 15.49 2.41
C PHE A 7 -6.02 13.99 2.73
N ARG A 8 -7.08 13.20 2.53
CA ARG A 8 -7.01 11.73 2.69
C ARG A 8 -5.97 11.10 1.76
N LEU A 9 -5.95 11.52 0.50
CA LEU A 9 -4.98 11.04 -0.46
C LEU A 9 -3.54 11.39 -0.04
N ILE A 10 -3.32 12.61 0.47
CA ILE A 10 -2.00 13.02 0.99
C ILE A 10 -1.58 12.13 2.17
N LEU A 11 -2.48 11.83 3.11
CA LEU A 11 -2.20 10.91 4.20
C LEU A 11 -1.85 9.50 3.69
N ASP A 12 -2.56 9.00 2.67
CA ASP A 12 -2.27 7.70 2.05
C ASP A 12 -0.88 7.68 1.38
N MET A 13 -0.52 8.75 0.67
CA MET A 13 0.80 8.86 0.02
C MET A 13 1.92 8.97 1.07
N LEU A 14 1.70 9.74 2.13
CA LEU A 14 2.66 9.87 3.23
C LEU A 14 2.82 8.55 3.98
N ALA A 15 1.75 7.79 4.17
CA ALA A 15 1.80 6.46 4.78
C ALA A 15 2.61 5.48 3.91
N ILE A 16 2.39 5.43 2.59
CA ILE A 16 3.22 4.60 1.70
C ILE A 16 4.69 5.04 1.75
N GLY A 17 4.95 6.35 1.75
CA GLY A 17 6.31 6.89 1.84
C GLY A 17 7.03 6.48 3.12
N LEU A 18 6.37 6.60 4.28
CA LEU A 18 6.92 6.17 5.56
C LEU A 18 7.10 4.64 5.62
N LEU A 19 6.19 3.85 5.03
CA LEU A 19 6.35 2.39 4.96
C LEU A 19 7.61 2.04 4.19
N LEU A 20 7.79 2.65 3.01
CA LEU A 20 8.97 2.45 2.18
C LEU A 20 10.26 2.88 2.87
N ALA A 21 10.24 3.99 3.60
CA ALA A 21 11.37 4.45 4.41
C ALA A 21 11.69 3.45 5.54
N GLY A 22 10.67 2.84 6.16
CA GLY A 22 10.84 1.79 7.17
C GLY A 22 11.55 0.55 6.62
N PHE A 23 11.35 0.21 5.36
CA PHE A 23 12.04 -0.89 4.69
C PHE A 23 13.54 -0.63 4.48
N ALA A 24 13.99 0.63 4.47
CA ALA A 24 15.40 0.99 4.33
C ALA A 24 16.19 0.86 5.67
N TYR A 25 15.88 -0.17 6.46
CA TYR A 25 16.50 -0.43 7.77
C TYR A 25 18.02 -0.55 7.68
N ASP A 26 18.53 -1.26 6.67
CA ASP A 26 19.97 -1.52 6.56
C ASP A 26 20.79 -0.24 6.33
N TRP A 27 20.19 0.81 5.77
CA TRP A 27 20.85 2.11 5.56
C TRP A 27 20.77 3.02 6.77
N PHE A 28 19.60 3.09 7.40
CA PHE A 28 19.38 4.06 8.48
C PHE A 28 19.67 3.49 9.88
N GLY A 29 19.69 2.16 10.01
CA GLY A 29 19.81 1.47 11.28
C GLY A 29 18.57 1.61 12.17
N ASN A 30 18.73 1.19 13.44
CA ASN A 30 17.61 0.98 14.34
C ASN A 30 16.89 2.27 14.76
N ARG A 31 17.63 3.31 15.16
CA ARG A 31 17.04 4.55 15.69
C ARG A 31 16.09 5.23 14.70
N PRO A 32 16.50 5.53 13.45
CA PRO A 32 15.62 6.17 12.50
C PRO A 32 14.43 5.27 12.11
N HIS A 33 14.62 3.96 12.01
CA HIS A 33 13.52 3.02 11.77
C HIS A 33 12.45 3.11 12.86
N GLU A 34 12.84 3.17 14.14
CA GLU A 34 11.90 3.34 15.24
C GLU A 34 11.17 4.70 15.18
N ILE A 35 11.89 5.80 14.86
CA ILE A 35 11.28 7.13 14.68
C ILE A 35 10.26 7.12 13.52
N ILE A 36 10.62 6.52 12.39
CA ILE A 36 9.72 6.36 11.23
C ILE A 36 8.49 5.55 11.63
N GLY A 37 8.65 4.48 12.41
CA GLY A 37 7.56 3.69 12.96
C GLY A 37 6.65 4.50 13.89
N THR A 38 7.21 5.36 14.75
CA THR A 38 6.43 6.25 15.62
C THR A 38 5.66 7.30 14.82
N LEU A 39 6.29 7.90 13.80
CA LEU A 39 5.61 8.83 12.89
C LEU A 39 4.48 8.14 12.12
N MET A 40 4.70 6.91 11.66
CA MET A 40 3.68 6.08 11.04
C MET A 40 2.50 5.86 11.98
N PHE A 41 2.77 5.52 13.25
CA PHE A 41 1.73 5.30 14.25
C PHE A 41 0.85 6.55 14.45
N GLY A 42 1.46 7.71 14.62
CA GLY A 42 0.73 8.98 14.74
C GLY A 42 -0.07 9.34 13.47
N LEU A 43 0.51 9.08 12.29
CA LEU A 43 -0.16 9.28 11.00
C LEU A 43 -1.40 8.38 10.88
N LEU A 44 -1.29 7.12 11.28
CA LEU A 44 -2.39 6.16 11.22
C LEU A 44 -3.50 6.50 12.20
N ILE A 45 -3.18 6.90 13.43
CA ILE A 45 -4.19 7.39 14.38
C ILE A 45 -4.94 8.57 13.77
N SER A 46 -4.22 9.56 13.24
CA SER A 46 -4.80 10.72 12.57
C SER A 46 -5.70 10.28 11.42
N HIS A 47 -5.20 9.43 10.52
CA HIS A 47 -5.93 8.92 9.37
C HIS A 47 -7.23 8.21 9.78
N ASN A 48 -7.18 7.34 10.78
CA ASN A 48 -8.36 6.61 11.27
C ASN A 48 -9.37 7.55 11.97
N LEU A 49 -8.91 8.56 12.70
CA LEU A 49 -9.77 9.54 13.34
C LEU A 49 -10.54 10.39 12.30
N PHE A 50 -9.85 10.89 11.27
CA PHE A 50 -10.47 11.60 10.15
C PHE A 50 -11.45 10.72 9.36
N ASN A 51 -11.22 9.42 9.34
CA ASN A 51 -12.06 8.43 8.69
C ASN A 51 -13.03 7.71 9.63
N ARG A 52 -13.26 8.20 10.86
CA ARG A 52 -14.13 7.54 11.85
C ARG A 52 -15.54 7.22 11.34
N ARG A 53 -16.10 8.08 10.48
CA ARG A 53 -17.42 7.86 9.86
C ARG A 53 -17.49 6.58 9.02
N TRP A 54 -16.34 6.10 8.52
CA TRP A 54 -16.25 4.86 7.77
C TRP A 54 -16.64 3.65 8.63
N TYR A 55 -16.25 3.59 9.92
CA TYR A 55 -16.62 2.48 10.80
C TYR A 55 -18.14 2.30 10.93
N GLY A 56 -18.90 3.40 11.01
CA GLY A 56 -20.37 3.34 11.01
C GLY A 56 -20.96 2.86 9.68
N MET A 57 -20.27 3.09 8.56
CA MET A 57 -20.65 2.58 7.23
C MET A 57 -20.19 1.15 6.99
N VAL A 58 -19.19 0.64 7.70
CA VAL A 58 -18.75 -0.76 7.59
C VAL A 58 -19.91 -1.69 7.92
N ALA A 59 -20.66 -1.43 8.99
CA ALA A 59 -21.81 -2.23 9.40
C ALA A 59 -22.95 -2.28 8.35
N LYS A 60 -22.98 -1.36 7.37
CA LYS A 60 -24.08 -1.22 6.40
C LYS A 60 -23.62 -1.48 4.96
N GLY A 61 -24.41 -2.17 4.15
CA GLY A 61 -24.20 -2.21 2.69
C GLY A 61 -23.05 -3.10 2.20
N TRP A 62 -23.10 -4.39 2.56
CA TRP A 62 -22.24 -5.48 2.03
C TRP A 62 -22.80 -6.13 0.76
N ARG A 63 -23.85 -5.57 0.16
CA ARG A 63 -24.52 -6.17 -1.00
C ARG A 63 -23.89 -5.80 -2.34
N GLU A 64 -23.08 -4.74 -2.39
CA GLU A 64 -22.43 -4.30 -3.63
C GLU A 64 -21.01 -4.89 -3.73
N PRO A 65 -20.68 -5.71 -4.76
CA PRO A 65 -19.40 -6.39 -4.87
C PRO A 65 -18.18 -5.46 -4.79
N ARG A 66 -18.30 -4.28 -5.42
CA ARG A 66 -17.29 -3.23 -5.36
C ARG A 66 -17.06 -2.74 -3.92
N ARG A 67 -18.13 -2.53 -3.14
CA ARG A 67 -18.04 -2.09 -1.74
C ARG A 67 -17.48 -3.19 -0.86
N VAL A 68 -17.86 -4.45 -1.09
CA VAL A 68 -17.31 -5.60 -0.37
C VAL A 68 -15.81 -5.66 -0.58
N PHE A 69 -15.35 -5.65 -1.84
CA PHE A 69 -13.92 -5.70 -2.18
C PHE A 69 -13.13 -4.58 -1.48
N SER A 70 -13.58 -3.33 -1.59
CA SER A 70 -12.92 -2.21 -0.92
C SER A 70 -12.94 -2.32 0.61
N LYS A 71 -14.06 -2.74 1.21
CA LYS A 71 -14.15 -2.92 2.67
C LYS A 71 -13.23 -4.03 3.16
N THR A 72 -13.17 -5.15 2.46
CA THR A 72 -12.31 -6.28 2.81
C THR A 72 -10.84 -5.87 2.80
N ILE A 73 -10.39 -5.17 1.76
CA ILE A 73 -9.01 -4.66 1.69
C ILE A 73 -8.71 -3.71 2.86
N THR A 74 -9.59 -2.75 3.15
CA THR A 74 -9.39 -1.80 4.25
C THR A 74 -9.41 -2.48 5.62
N LEU A 75 -10.30 -3.44 5.85
CA LEU A 75 -10.34 -4.20 7.11
C LEU A 75 -9.10 -5.06 7.29
N CYS A 76 -8.67 -5.77 6.24
CA CYS A 76 -7.44 -6.55 6.26
C CYS A 76 -6.22 -5.65 6.53
N LEU A 77 -6.15 -4.49 5.88
CA LEU A 77 -5.09 -3.51 6.12
C LEU A 77 -5.07 -3.06 7.58
N LEU A 78 -6.23 -2.73 8.14
CA LEU A 78 -6.34 -2.30 9.54
C LEU A 78 -5.83 -3.39 10.49
N LEU A 79 -6.24 -4.64 10.29
CA LEU A 79 -5.79 -5.77 11.13
C LEU A 79 -4.27 -5.99 11.02
N MET A 80 -3.73 -6.02 9.81
CA MET A 80 -2.30 -6.21 9.58
C MET A 80 -1.48 -5.05 10.14
N MET A 81 -1.99 -3.82 10.04
CA MET A 81 -1.34 -2.64 10.59
C MET A 81 -1.30 -2.66 12.12
N VAL A 82 -2.38 -3.12 12.77
CA VAL A 82 -2.37 -3.33 14.23
C VAL A 82 -1.31 -4.35 14.64
N GLY A 83 -1.22 -5.48 13.94
CA GLY A 83 -0.17 -6.47 14.19
C GLY A 83 1.24 -5.91 13.97
N LEU A 84 1.44 -5.15 12.89
CA LEU A 84 2.73 -4.53 12.58
C LEU A 84 3.17 -3.59 13.70
N LEU A 85 2.26 -2.73 14.17
CA LEU A 85 2.52 -1.80 15.26
C LEU A 85 2.76 -2.50 16.59
N ALA A 86 1.99 -3.53 16.92
CA ALA A 86 2.19 -4.33 18.13
C ALA A 86 3.58 -4.97 18.14
N THR A 87 3.99 -5.56 17.01
CA THR A 87 5.34 -6.14 16.88
C THR A 87 6.44 -5.07 16.88
N SER A 88 6.21 -3.88 16.32
CA SER A 88 7.15 -2.74 16.44
C SER A 88 7.40 -2.36 17.90
N VAL A 89 6.36 -2.27 18.72
CA VAL A 89 6.48 -1.92 20.14
C VAL A 89 7.25 -3.00 20.91
N ILE A 90 7.02 -4.28 20.61
CA ILE A 90 7.73 -5.40 21.27
C ILE A 90 9.22 -5.46 20.87
N ILE A 91 9.57 -5.09 19.63
CA ILE A 91 10.95 -5.15 19.13
C ILE A 91 11.75 -3.89 19.50
N SER A 92 11.08 -2.75 19.69
CA SER A 92 11.74 -1.46 19.93
C SER A 92 12.68 -1.52 21.13
N GLN A 93 13.89 -1.00 20.90
CA GLN A 93 14.99 -0.98 21.87
C GLN A 93 15.31 0.44 22.33
N THR A 94 14.83 1.48 21.63
CA THR A 94 15.20 2.87 21.94
C THR A 94 14.02 3.76 22.29
N VAL A 95 12.96 3.76 21.48
CA VAL A 95 11.79 4.62 21.68
C VAL A 95 10.86 4.07 22.75
N PHE A 96 10.71 2.74 22.85
CA PHE A 96 9.84 2.07 23.82
C PHE A 96 10.61 1.26 24.87
N ASP A 97 11.88 1.62 25.12
CA ASP A 97 12.76 0.90 26.08
C ASP A 97 12.16 0.81 27.49
N PHE A 98 11.35 1.79 27.89
CA PHE A 98 10.62 1.80 29.16
C PHE A 98 9.67 0.62 29.38
N LEU A 99 9.26 -0.11 28.33
CA LEU A 99 8.38 -1.29 28.44
C LEU A 99 9.14 -2.58 28.80
N SER A 100 10.48 -2.61 28.77
CA SER A 100 11.32 -3.76 29.12
C SER A 100 10.88 -5.10 28.48
N LEU A 101 10.37 -5.06 27.24
CA LEU A 101 9.90 -6.25 26.53
C LEU A 101 11.06 -7.01 25.90
N ARG A 102 11.11 -8.33 26.10
CA ARG A 102 12.15 -9.18 25.49
C ARG A 102 11.73 -9.58 24.07
N SER A 103 12.36 -8.96 23.08
CA SER A 103 12.22 -9.34 21.67
C SER A 103 12.77 -10.75 21.45
N THR A 104 12.00 -11.61 20.75
CA THR A 104 12.45 -12.92 20.28
C THR A 104 12.66 -12.92 18.77
N PHE A 105 13.43 -13.88 18.26
CA PHE A 105 13.66 -14.05 16.82
C PHE A 105 12.34 -14.19 16.04
N THR A 106 11.39 -14.98 16.59
CA THR A 106 10.07 -15.17 15.99
C THR A 106 9.28 -13.88 15.86
N VAL A 107 9.32 -12.99 16.85
CA VAL A 107 8.63 -11.70 16.77
C VAL A 107 9.20 -10.84 15.63
N ARG A 108 10.52 -10.88 15.40
CA ARG A 108 11.16 -10.19 14.27
C ARG A 108 10.72 -10.77 12.92
N GLN A 109 10.64 -12.10 12.81
CA GLN A 109 10.11 -12.74 11.59
C GLN A 109 8.65 -12.36 11.33
N VAL A 110 7.81 -12.36 12.36
CA VAL A 110 6.40 -11.92 12.25
C VAL A 110 6.32 -10.44 11.87
N HIS A 111 7.19 -9.59 12.44
CA HIS A 111 7.24 -8.17 12.08
C HIS A 111 7.59 -7.98 10.60
N THR A 112 8.61 -8.67 10.09
CA THR A 112 8.98 -8.62 8.66
C THR A 112 7.85 -9.14 7.77
N LEU A 113 7.22 -10.25 8.14
CA LEU A 113 6.04 -10.77 7.43
C LEU A 113 4.93 -9.71 7.34
N LEU A 114 4.56 -9.14 8.48
CA LEU A 114 3.52 -8.13 8.57
C LEU A 114 3.89 -6.87 7.81
N ALA A 115 5.16 -6.47 7.81
CA ALA A 115 5.62 -5.30 7.06
C ALA A 115 5.37 -5.49 5.55
N TYR A 116 5.72 -6.67 5.00
CA TYR A 116 5.47 -6.97 3.58
C TYR A 116 3.97 -7.10 3.27
N LEU A 117 3.19 -7.76 4.14
CA LEU A 117 1.74 -7.84 3.96
C LEU A 117 1.09 -6.46 3.97
N VAL A 118 1.45 -5.61 4.94
CA VAL A 118 0.98 -4.24 5.04
C VAL A 118 1.37 -3.44 3.80
N LEU A 119 2.60 -3.57 3.29
CA LEU A 119 3.04 -2.88 2.07
C LEU A 119 2.15 -3.25 0.86
N LEU A 120 1.93 -4.55 0.64
CA LEU A 120 1.13 -5.03 -0.49
C LEU A 120 -0.35 -4.61 -0.36
N ILE A 121 -0.93 -4.74 0.83
CA ILE A 121 -2.34 -4.39 1.08
C ILE A 121 -2.53 -2.86 1.05
N ALA A 122 -1.58 -2.07 1.56
CA ALA A 122 -1.61 -0.62 1.47
C ALA A 122 -1.55 -0.15 0.01
N ALA A 123 -0.71 -0.77 -0.80
CA ALA A 123 -0.66 -0.51 -2.24
C ALA A 123 -1.98 -0.84 -2.94
N LEU A 124 -2.61 -1.98 -2.60
CA LEU A 124 -3.96 -2.32 -3.08
C LEU A 124 -4.99 -1.26 -2.62
N HIS A 125 -4.93 -0.83 -1.36
CA HIS A 125 -5.83 0.17 -0.79
C HIS A 125 -5.74 1.51 -1.54
N VAL A 126 -4.53 1.97 -1.84
CA VAL A 126 -4.29 3.17 -2.65
C VAL A 126 -4.81 3.01 -4.08
N GLY A 127 -4.65 1.83 -4.68
CA GLY A 127 -5.24 1.48 -5.97
C GLY A 127 -6.77 1.60 -6.02
N LEU A 128 -7.47 1.49 -4.88
CA LEU A 128 -8.92 1.72 -4.82
C LEU A 128 -9.30 3.16 -5.14
N GLN A 129 -8.40 4.11 -4.87
CA GLN A 129 -8.57 5.55 -5.10
C GLN A 129 -7.92 6.02 -6.40
N TRP A 130 -7.56 5.12 -7.32
CA TRP A 130 -6.82 5.42 -8.55
C TRP A 130 -7.41 6.58 -9.39
N SER A 131 -8.73 6.67 -9.49
CA SER A 131 -9.38 7.77 -10.23
C SER A 131 -9.11 9.15 -9.61
N MET A 132 -8.91 9.21 -8.30
CA MET A 132 -8.51 10.42 -7.60
C MET A 132 -7.04 10.74 -7.83
N ILE A 133 -6.17 9.72 -7.77
CA ILE A 133 -4.73 9.86 -8.06
C ILE A 133 -4.53 10.44 -9.45
N MET A 134 -5.15 9.84 -10.47
CA MET A 134 -5.04 10.33 -11.86
C MET A 134 -5.53 11.76 -12.02
N ARG A 135 -6.57 12.17 -11.28
CA ARG A 135 -7.06 13.56 -11.28
C ARG A 135 -6.08 14.51 -10.59
N ALA A 136 -5.48 14.09 -9.47
CA ALA A 136 -4.52 14.90 -8.74
C ALA A 136 -3.24 15.11 -9.55
N VAL A 137 -2.71 14.02 -10.13
CA VAL A 137 -1.55 14.04 -11.02
C VAL A 137 -1.82 14.89 -12.27
N GLY A 138 -2.98 14.71 -12.92
CA GLY A 138 -3.35 15.50 -14.09
C GLY A 138 -3.46 17.00 -13.79
N GLN A 139 -3.92 17.38 -12.59
CA GLN A 139 -3.96 18.76 -12.15
C GLN A 139 -2.56 19.32 -11.84
N ALA A 140 -1.73 18.56 -11.13
CA ALA A 140 -0.38 18.98 -10.75
C ALA A 140 0.55 19.16 -11.97
N LEU A 141 0.45 18.25 -12.95
CA LEU A 141 1.28 18.29 -14.15
C LEU A 141 0.70 19.16 -15.27
N HIS A 142 -0.44 19.82 -15.06
CA HIS A 142 -1.21 20.53 -16.10
C HIS A 142 -1.45 19.70 -17.38
N VAL A 143 -1.44 18.37 -17.26
CA VAL A 143 -1.62 17.46 -18.39
C VAL A 143 -3.12 17.38 -18.70
N LYS A 144 -3.55 18.10 -19.73
CA LYS A 144 -4.84 17.83 -20.38
C LYS A 144 -4.70 16.49 -21.09
N THR A 145 -5.22 15.41 -20.49
CA THR A 145 -5.30 14.08 -21.11
C THR A 145 -6.26 14.11 -22.30
N GLY A 146 -5.81 14.67 -23.41
CA GLY A 146 -6.65 14.97 -24.59
C GLY A 146 -6.30 14.13 -25.81
N THR A 147 -5.09 13.58 -25.91
CA THR A 147 -4.66 12.84 -27.10
C THR A 147 -4.59 11.33 -26.84
N ARG A 148 -5.06 10.54 -27.83
CA ARG A 148 -5.00 9.07 -27.82
C ARG A 148 -3.57 8.56 -27.63
N VAL A 149 -2.59 9.28 -28.17
CA VAL A 149 -1.15 8.98 -28.07
C VAL A 149 -0.65 9.09 -26.62
N GLN A 150 -0.96 10.17 -25.90
CA GLN A 150 -0.56 10.32 -24.49
C GLN A 150 -1.16 9.22 -23.61
N THR A 151 -2.41 8.84 -23.86
CA THR A 151 -3.07 7.76 -23.12
C THR A 151 -2.40 6.41 -23.40
N MET A 152 -2.01 6.15 -24.65
CA MET A 152 -1.27 4.92 -25.01
C MET A 152 0.14 4.90 -24.42
N ALA A 153 0.86 6.01 -24.43
CA ALA A 153 2.17 6.14 -23.80
C ALA A 153 2.12 5.87 -22.30
N LEU A 154 1.16 6.47 -21.57
CA LEU A 154 0.96 6.22 -20.14
C LEU A 154 0.62 4.76 -19.84
N ARG A 155 -0.17 4.11 -20.70
CA ARG A 155 -0.46 2.67 -20.55
C ARG A 155 0.77 1.80 -20.83
N GLY A 156 1.58 2.16 -21.82
CA GLY A 156 2.84 1.51 -22.12
C GLY A 156 3.80 1.59 -20.93
N LEU A 157 3.97 2.79 -20.36
CA LEU A 157 4.77 3.00 -19.16
C LEU A 157 4.23 2.19 -17.97
N ALA A 158 2.92 2.20 -17.74
CA ALA A 158 2.31 1.39 -16.69
C ALA A 158 2.54 -0.12 -16.90
N CYS A 159 2.54 -0.60 -18.15
CA CYS A 159 2.86 -1.98 -18.48
C CYS A 159 4.33 -2.32 -18.16
N LEU A 160 5.27 -1.45 -18.53
CA LEU A 160 6.69 -1.61 -18.21
C LEU A 160 6.91 -1.66 -16.70
N ILE A 161 6.28 -0.76 -15.94
CA ILE A 161 6.35 -0.74 -14.48
C ILE A 161 5.74 -2.03 -13.90
N ALA A 162 4.64 -2.53 -14.46
CA ALA A 162 4.04 -3.79 -14.02
C ALA A 162 4.96 -4.98 -14.25
N VAL A 163 5.59 -5.10 -15.43
CA VAL A 163 6.57 -6.16 -15.74
C VAL A 163 7.77 -6.08 -14.78
N TYR A 164 8.31 -4.88 -14.58
CA TYR A 164 9.41 -4.66 -13.65
C TYR A 164 9.02 -4.95 -12.19
N GLY A 165 7.78 -4.65 -11.79
CA GLY A 165 7.22 -4.99 -10.49
C GLY A 165 7.10 -6.51 -10.29
N VAL A 166 6.63 -7.25 -11.29
CA VAL A 166 6.55 -8.72 -11.24
C VAL A 166 7.95 -9.31 -11.10
N HIS A 167 8.91 -8.86 -11.91
CA HIS A 167 10.31 -9.27 -11.78
C HIS A 167 10.87 -8.97 -10.39
N SER A 168 10.54 -7.80 -9.83
CA SER A 168 10.98 -7.38 -8.50
C SER A 168 10.41 -8.23 -7.36
N LEU A 169 9.22 -8.83 -7.51
CA LEU A 169 8.66 -9.77 -6.52
C LEU A 169 9.56 -10.99 -6.33
N PHE A 170 10.14 -11.50 -7.42
CA PHE A 170 11.08 -12.62 -7.40
C PHE A 170 12.45 -12.17 -6.88
N VAL A 171 12.98 -11.04 -7.36
CA VAL A 171 14.30 -10.55 -6.93
C VAL A 171 14.33 -10.14 -5.46
N LEU A 172 13.22 -9.69 -4.89
CA LEU A 172 13.16 -9.37 -3.46
C LEU A 172 12.75 -10.57 -2.59
N ASP A 173 12.54 -11.74 -3.21
CA ASP A 173 12.09 -12.98 -2.57
C ASP A 173 10.91 -12.78 -1.64
N ILE A 174 9.95 -11.95 -2.06
CA ILE A 174 8.79 -11.60 -1.23
C ILE A 174 8.00 -12.86 -0.87
N GLY A 175 7.95 -13.86 -1.76
CA GLY A 175 7.34 -15.16 -1.48
C GLY A 175 7.98 -15.89 -0.29
N LEU A 176 9.31 -15.87 -0.17
CA LEU A 176 10.04 -16.51 0.94
C LEU A 176 9.82 -15.72 2.24
N LYS A 177 9.85 -14.38 2.16
CA LYS A 177 9.59 -13.50 3.30
C LYS A 177 8.15 -13.63 3.82
N LEU A 178 7.18 -13.88 2.94
CA LEU A 178 5.80 -14.18 3.30
C LEU A 178 5.63 -15.56 3.99
N ARG A 179 6.61 -16.46 3.84
CA ARG A 179 6.66 -17.77 4.51
C ARG A 179 7.52 -17.77 5.78
N MET A 180 8.02 -16.59 6.18
CA MET A 180 8.98 -16.42 7.27
C MET A 180 10.33 -17.14 7.05
N GLU A 181 10.66 -17.46 5.79
CA GLU A 181 11.94 -18.09 5.45
C GLU A 181 13.06 -17.04 5.44
N THR A 182 14.21 -17.35 6.04
CA THR A 182 15.35 -16.44 6.11
C THR A 182 16.08 -16.41 4.78
N THR A 183 16.08 -15.26 4.11
CA THR A 183 16.84 -15.03 2.88
C THR A 183 18.18 -14.38 3.23
N PHE A 184 19.29 -15.11 3.09
CA PHE A 184 20.64 -14.53 3.17
C PHE A 184 21.03 -13.98 1.79
N ARG A 185 20.76 -12.70 1.54
CA ARG A 185 21.29 -11.99 0.37
C ARG A 185 22.03 -10.74 0.84
N PHE A 186 23.35 -10.75 0.68
CA PHE A 186 24.20 -9.58 0.93
C PHE A 186 23.99 -8.60 -0.22
N TRP A 187 23.44 -7.44 0.11
CA TRP A 187 23.19 -6.35 -0.85
C TRP A 187 24.36 -5.39 -0.80
N ASP A 188 24.82 -4.91 -1.96
CA ASP A 188 25.80 -3.82 -2.02
C ASP A 188 25.09 -2.51 -1.63
N PHE A 189 25.36 -2.03 -0.42
CA PHE A 189 24.60 -0.95 0.19
C PHE A 189 24.81 0.41 -0.50
N GLU A 190 25.93 0.64 -1.20
CA GLU A 190 26.13 1.93 -1.89
C GLU A 190 25.53 1.94 -3.30
N ALA A 191 25.75 0.87 -4.09
CA ALA A 191 25.30 0.83 -5.48
C ALA A 191 23.78 0.67 -5.63
N ALA A 192 23.09 0.14 -4.61
CA ALA A 192 21.76 -0.44 -4.83
C ALA A 192 20.64 0.13 -3.94
N ALA A 193 20.84 1.31 -3.32
CA ALA A 193 19.77 2.08 -2.66
C ALA A 193 18.69 2.58 -3.64
N ILE A 194 19.09 3.15 -4.78
CA ILE A 194 18.15 3.60 -5.81
C ILE A 194 17.37 2.40 -6.37
N GLU A 195 18.07 1.31 -6.63
CA GLU A 195 17.48 0.06 -7.11
C GLU A 195 16.47 -0.50 -6.11
N PHE A 196 16.79 -0.49 -4.82
CA PHE A 196 15.88 -0.91 -3.75
C PHE A 196 14.57 -0.12 -3.78
N ILE A 197 14.65 1.21 -3.85
CA ILE A 197 13.48 2.10 -3.91
C ILE A 197 12.67 1.84 -5.18
N LEU A 198 13.34 1.71 -6.33
CA LEU A 198 12.67 1.45 -7.61
C LEU A 198 11.92 0.11 -7.59
N ARG A 199 12.54 -0.96 -7.08
CA ARG A 199 11.93 -2.29 -7.00
C ARG A 199 10.69 -2.29 -6.11
N HIS A 200 10.77 -1.71 -4.91
CA HIS A 200 9.61 -1.62 -4.01
C HIS A 200 8.52 -0.70 -4.57
N THR A 201 8.88 0.43 -5.17
CA THR A 201 7.92 1.35 -5.82
C THR A 201 7.19 0.66 -6.98
N ALA A 202 7.90 -0.13 -7.78
CA ALA A 202 7.30 -0.89 -8.88
C ALA A 202 6.29 -1.93 -8.38
N ILE A 203 6.57 -2.59 -7.25
CA ILE A 203 5.63 -3.52 -6.61
C ILE A 203 4.39 -2.77 -6.09
N ILE A 204 4.58 -1.62 -5.44
CA ILE A 204 3.48 -0.78 -4.98
C ILE A 204 2.59 -0.37 -6.16
N VAL A 205 3.18 0.09 -7.27
CA VAL A 205 2.43 0.50 -8.47
C VAL A 205 1.71 -0.70 -9.09
N LEU A 206 2.36 -1.86 -9.19
CA LEU A 206 1.75 -3.10 -9.67
C LEU A 206 0.52 -3.48 -8.83
N CYS A 207 0.63 -3.50 -7.52
CA CYS A 207 -0.49 -3.78 -6.61
C CYS A 207 -1.61 -2.74 -6.79
N ALA A 208 -1.28 -1.45 -6.86
CA ALA A 208 -2.27 -0.40 -7.08
C ALA A 208 -3.02 -0.59 -8.42
N MET A 209 -2.32 -0.98 -9.49
CA MET A 209 -2.91 -1.32 -10.78
C MET A 209 -3.84 -2.52 -10.68
N ILE A 210 -3.44 -3.60 -10.01
CA ILE A 210 -4.27 -4.80 -9.80
C ILE A 210 -5.59 -4.42 -9.11
N ALA A 211 -5.54 -3.64 -8.03
CA ALA A 211 -6.74 -3.18 -7.35
C ALA A 211 -7.64 -2.32 -8.25
N HIS A 212 -7.04 -1.41 -9.03
CA HIS A 212 -7.78 -0.56 -9.96
C HIS A 212 -8.52 -1.37 -11.03
N TYR A 213 -7.82 -2.27 -11.70
CA TYR A 213 -8.40 -3.10 -12.77
C TYR A 213 -9.43 -4.10 -12.22
N SER A 214 -9.20 -4.66 -11.02
CA SER A 214 -10.18 -5.52 -10.34
C SER A 214 -11.48 -4.78 -10.06
N LEU A 215 -11.41 -3.55 -9.53
CA LEU A 215 -12.60 -2.71 -9.31
C LEU A 215 -13.32 -2.37 -10.63
N LYS A 216 -12.56 -2.09 -11.68
CA LYS A 216 -13.12 -1.78 -13.01
C LYS A 216 -13.87 -2.99 -13.56
N LEU A 217 -13.30 -4.19 -13.49
CA LEU A 217 -13.95 -5.44 -13.92
C LEU A 217 -15.25 -5.70 -13.14
N LEU A 218 -15.23 -5.56 -11.81
CA LEU A 218 -16.42 -5.70 -10.97
C LEU A 218 -17.52 -4.69 -11.33
N SER A 219 -17.15 -3.48 -11.75
CA SER A 219 -18.11 -2.45 -12.17
C SER A 219 -18.75 -2.75 -13.53
N LEU A 220 -18.01 -3.38 -14.45
CA LEU A 220 -18.51 -3.79 -15.76
C LEU A 220 -19.48 -4.97 -15.63
N HIS A 221 -19.12 -5.99 -14.83
CA HIS A 221 -19.97 -7.16 -14.57
C HIS A 221 -21.35 -6.78 -13.97
N LYS A 222 -21.39 -5.77 -13.11
CA LYS A 222 -22.64 -5.26 -12.54
C LYS A 222 -23.49 -4.50 -13.56
N ARG A 223 -22.87 -3.76 -14.48
CA ARG A 223 -23.57 -3.03 -15.55
C ARG A 223 -24.27 -4.01 -16.47
N ASP A 224 -23.57 -5.08 -16.84
CA ASP A 224 -24.10 -6.14 -17.71
C ASP A 224 -25.30 -6.86 -17.08
N ARG A 225 -25.23 -7.20 -15.77
CA ARG A 225 -26.34 -7.80 -15.02
C ARG A 225 -27.55 -6.89 -14.76
N ARG A 226 -27.41 -5.57 -14.94
CA ARG A 226 -28.53 -4.60 -14.82
C ARG A 226 -29.20 -4.31 -16.16
N SER A 227 -28.72 -4.91 -17.24
CA SER A 227 -29.34 -4.84 -18.57
C SER A 227 -30.05 -6.16 -18.92
N PRO A 228 -31.16 -6.55 -18.26
CA PRO A 228 -32.10 -7.48 -18.87
C PRO A 228 -32.92 -6.70 -19.91
N GLY A 229 -32.75 -7.09 -21.19
CA GLY A 229 -33.65 -6.88 -22.33
C GLY A 229 -34.48 -5.59 -22.39
N THR A 230 -34.00 -4.60 -23.13
CA THR A 230 -34.88 -3.93 -24.10
C THR A 230 -34.86 -4.80 -25.36
N THR A 231 -35.70 -5.83 -25.39
CA THR A 231 -36.11 -6.50 -26.61
C THR A 231 -37.62 -6.33 -26.68
N GLU A 232 -37.99 -5.37 -27.53
CA GLU A 232 -39.18 -5.28 -28.38
C GLU A 232 -40.55 -5.68 -27.82
#